data_AF-A0A376BK81-F1
#
_entry.id   AF-A0A376BK81-F1
#
_cell.length_a   1.000
_cell.length_b   1.000
_cell.length_c   1.000
_cell.angle_alpha   90.00
_cell.angle_beta   90.00
_cell.angle_gamma   90.00
#
_symmetry.space_group_name_H-M   'P 1'
#
loop_
_entity.id
_entity.type
_entity.pdbx_description
1 polymer ?
#
loop_
_entity_poly.entity_id
_entity_poly.type
_entity_poly.pdbx_seq_one_letter_code
_entity_poly.pdbx_strand_id
1 'polypeptide(L)'
;MQRGEASELFAIEREDGLSAILGNLAQSVFGEAAYPSIESKAAHLLYFILKNHPFADGNKRSGAFLFVDFLHRNGRLFNQHNQPIINDTGLAALTLLVAESDPKQKDVLIKLIMHMLQAA
;
A
#
# COMPACT_ATOMS: atom_id res chain seq x y z
N MET A 1 9.50 24.01 -10.64
CA MET A 1 9.37 24.64 -9.31
C MET A 1 9.31 23.54 -8.26
N GLN A 2 10.14 23.58 -7.21
CA GLN A 2 9.88 22.80 -6.00
C GLN A 2 8.72 23.48 -5.26
N ARG A 3 7.66 22.73 -4.93
CA ARG A 3 6.50 23.27 -4.19
C ARG A 3 6.78 23.51 -2.70
N GLY A 4 7.91 23.04 -2.17
CA GLY A 4 8.26 23.18 -0.74
C GLY A 4 7.41 22.35 0.22
N GLU A 5 6.65 21.37 -0.29
CA GLU A 5 5.69 20.56 0.48
C GLU A 5 6.31 19.34 1.20
N ALA A 6 7.61 19.12 1.01
CA ALA A 6 8.37 18.01 1.60
C ALA A 6 9.41 18.56 2.57
N SER A 7 9.44 18.01 3.78
CA SER A 7 10.51 18.27 4.75
C SER A 7 11.80 17.58 4.30
N GLU A 8 12.92 17.94 4.92
CA GLU A 8 14.20 17.23 4.73
C GLU A 8 14.12 15.75 5.14
N LEU A 9 13.15 15.38 5.97
CA LEU A 9 12.93 14.02 6.47
C LEU A 9 12.01 13.18 5.56
N PHE A 10 11.45 13.77 4.51
CA PHE A 10 10.49 13.10 3.64
C PHE A 10 11.11 11.89 2.96
N ALA A 11 10.46 10.73 3.12
CA ALA A 11 10.87 9.45 2.53
C ALA A 11 12.30 8.98 2.88
N ILE A 12 12.92 9.53 3.93
CA ILE A 12 14.13 8.95 4.51
C ILE A 12 13.75 7.65 5.21
N GLU A 13 14.29 6.52 4.74
CA GLU A 13 14.06 5.21 5.35
C GLU A 13 14.60 5.16 6.78
N ARG A 14 13.86 4.51 7.67
CA ARG A 14 14.28 4.17 9.03
C ARG A 14 14.82 2.75 9.00
N GLU A 15 16.11 2.62 9.31
CA GLU A 15 16.80 1.33 9.34
C GLU A 15 16.56 0.58 8.02
N ASP A 16 16.17 -0.70 8.08
CA ASP A 16 15.82 -1.53 6.92
C ASP A 16 14.29 -1.68 6.78
N GLY A 17 13.51 -0.70 7.22
CA GLY A 17 12.06 -0.80 7.38
C GLY A 17 11.30 -1.15 6.10
N LEU A 18 11.68 -0.55 4.95
CA LEU A 18 11.05 -0.85 3.67
C LEU A 18 11.48 -2.25 3.21
N SER A 19 12.77 -2.57 3.32
CA SER A 19 13.30 -3.89 2.94
C SER A 19 12.63 -5.02 3.73
N ALA A 20 12.39 -4.83 5.03
CA ALA A 20 11.68 -5.78 5.87
C ALA A 20 10.23 -6.00 5.41
N ILE A 21 9.52 -4.94 5.02
CA ILE A 21 8.15 -5.03 4.50
C ILE A 21 8.12 -5.79 3.17
N LEU A 22 9.04 -5.48 2.26
CA LEU A 22 9.13 -6.17 0.97
C LEU A 22 9.50 -7.65 1.12
N GLY A 23 10.44 -7.96 2.02
CA GLY A 23 10.79 -9.34 2.37
C GLY A 23 9.61 -10.11 2.95
N ASN A 24 8.83 -9.47 3.83
CA ASN A 24 7.60 -10.05 4.38
C ASN A 24 6.58 -10.36 3.27
N LEU A 25 6.40 -9.47 2.29
CA LEU A 25 5.48 -9.68 1.16
C LEU A 25 5.90 -10.82 0.23
N ALA A 26 7.19 -11.12 0.17
CA ALA A 26 7.76 -12.20 -0.65
C ALA A 26 7.86 -13.55 0.08
N GLN A 27 7.53 -13.61 1.38
CA GLN A 27 7.71 -14.81 2.19
C GLN A 27 6.73 -15.94 1.83
N SER A 28 7.11 -17.16 2.17
CA SER A 28 6.28 -18.36 2.06
C SER A 28 6.00 -18.98 3.43
N VAL A 29 4.80 -19.53 3.60
CA VAL A 29 4.32 -20.22 4.79
C VAL A 29 3.84 -21.62 4.37
N PHE A 30 4.42 -22.66 4.97
CA PHE A 30 4.16 -24.07 4.61
C PHE A 30 4.33 -24.38 3.11
N GLY A 31 5.31 -23.75 2.46
CA GLY A 31 5.61 -23.96 1.04
C GLY A 31 4.82 -23.08 0.07
N GLU A 32 3.80 -22.38 0.55
CA GLU A 32 2.94 -21.49 -0.25
C GLU A 32 3.23 -20.03 0.01
N ALA A 33 3.04 -19.16 -0.99
CA ALA A 33 3.21 -17.72 -0.80
C ALA A 33 2.25 -17.20 0.29
N ALA A 34 2.77 -16.43 1.26
CA ALA A 34 1.93 -15.88 2.34
C ALA A 34 0.80 -14.97 1.82
N TYR A 35 1.05 -14.31 0.69
CA TYR A 35 0.11 -13.45 -0.01
C TYR A 35 -0.02 -13.93 -1.46
N PRO A 36 -0.95 -14.85 -1.76
CA PRO A 36 -0.95 -15.59 -3.03
C PRO A 36 -1.45 -14.76 -4.22
N SER A 37 -2.25 -13.70 -4.01
CA SER A 37 -2.78 -12.86 -5.09
C SER A 37 -2.14 -11.46 -5.13
N ILE A 38 -2.23 -10.81 -6.30
CA ILE A 38 -1.78 -9.42 -6.48
C ILE A 38 -2.56 -8.50 -5.53
N GLU A 39 -3.87 -8.70 -5.40
CA GLU A 39 -4.74 -7.93 -4.50
C GLU A 39 -4.31 -8.09 -3.04
N SER A 40 -3.99 -9.33 -2.63
CA SER A 40 -3.52 -9.60 -1.26
C SER A 40 -2.17 -8.93 -1.00
N LYS A 41 -1.22 -9.01 -1.94
CA LYS A 41 0.08 -8.33 -1.82
C LYS A 41 -0.08 -6.81 -1.80
N ALA A 42 -0.91 -6.23 -2.66
CA ALA A 42 -1.17 -4.80 -2.71
C ALA A 42 -1.81 -4.29 -1.41
N ALA A 43 -2.81 -5.00 -0.90
CA ALA A 43 -3.48 -4.66 0.37
C ALA A 43 -2.50 -4.67 1.55
N HIS A 44 -1.66 -5.70 1.65
CA HIS A 44 -0.67 -5.81 2.71
C HIS A 44 0.47 -4.82 2.55
N LEU A 45 0.90 -4.51 1.33
CA LEU A 45 1.89 -3.46 1.06
C LEU A 45 1.40 -2.12 1.59
N LEU A 46 0.20 -1.69 1.20
CA LEU A 46 -0.38 -0.43 1.69
C LEU A 46 -0.51 -0.45 3.21
N TYR A 47 -1.07 -1.52 3.79
CA TYR A 47 -1.26 -1.63 5.23
C TYR A 47 0.07 -1.54 6.00
N PHE A 48 1.10 -2.28 5.58
CA PHE A 48 2.38 -2.32 6.29
C PHE A 48 3.16 -1.02 6.19
N ILE A 49 3.21 -0.36 5.02
CA ILE A 49 3.86 0.96 4.93
C ILE A 49 3.17 1.96 5.87
N LEU A 50 1.84 1.94 5.93
CA LEU A 50 1.09 2.90 6.74
C LEU A 50 1.16 2.63 8.24
N LYS A 51 1.19 1.36 8.67
CA LYS A 51 1.22 0.99 10.10
C LYS A 51 2.61 0.86 10.69
N ASN A 52 3.59 0.43 9.89
CA ASN A 52 4.94 0.19 10.39
C ASN A 52 5.82 1.45 10.27
N HIS A 53 5.35 2.48 9.56
CA HIS A 53 6.02 3.76 9.38
C HIS A 53 7.51 3.63 9.01
N PRO A 54 7.86 2.94 7.89
CA PRO A 54 9.25 2.68 7.52
C PRO A 54 10.03 3.94 7.15
N PHE A 55 9.37 5.08 6.95
CA PHE A 55 10.01 6.36 6.65
C PHE A 55 9.93 7.34 7.83
N ALA A 56 10.93 8.23 7.94
CA ALA A 56 10.98 9.31 8.91
C ALA A 56 9.76 10.24 8.84
N ASP A 57 9.41 10.65 7.62
CA ASP A 57 8.19 11.37 7.26
C ASP A 57 7.68 10.86 5.90
N GLY A 58 6.42 11.13 5.59
CA GLY A 58 5.84 10.84 4.27
C GLY A 58 5.21 9.46 4.11
N ASN A 59 5.14 8.62 5.15
CA ASN A 59 4.59 7.25 5.09
C ASN A 59 3.25 7.14 4.35
N LYS A 60 2.31 8.08 4.60
CA LYS A 60 1.02 8.12 3.90
C LYS A 60 1.18 8.33 2.39
N ARG A 61 1.99 9.32 1.99
CA ARG A 61 2.26 9.65 0.59
C ARG A 61 3.05 8.54 -0.11
N SER A 62 4.11 8.06 0.51
CA SER A 62 4.94 6.96 -0.01
C SER A 62 4.15 5.66 -0.12
N GLY A 63 3.33 5.32 0.88
CA GLY A 63 2.48 4.13 0.87
C GLY A 63 1.44 4.16 -0.25
N ALA A 64 0.75 5.29 -0.44
CA ALA A 64 -0.18 5.47 -1.55
C ALA A 64 0.51 5.35 -2.91
N PHE A 65 1.70 5.96 -3.06
CA PHE A 65 2.48 5.87 -4.30
C PHE A 65 2.93 4.43 -4.59
N LEU A 66 3.52 3.74 -3.60
CA LEU A 66 3.97 2.36 -3.74
C LEU A 66 2.82 1.41 -4.06
N PHE A 67 1.64 1.64 -3.48
CA PHE A 67 0.43 0.87 -3.80
C PHE A 67 0.01 1.04 -5.28
N VAL A 68 -0.05 2.29 -5.77
CA VAL A 68 -0.38 2.56 -7.18
C VAL A 68 0.67 2.01 -8.14
N ASP A 69 1.96 2.22 -7.86
CA ASP A 69 3.06 1.70 -8.66
C ASP A 69 3.04 0.15 -8.70
N PHE A 70 2.79 -0.50 -7.56
CA PHE A 70 2.64 -1.95 -7.50
C PHE A 70 1.48 -2.44 -8.39
N LEU A 71 0.31 -1.80 -8.31
CA LEU A 71 -0.83 -2.15 -9.16
C LEU A 71 -0.53 -1.92 -10.65
N HIS A 72 0.17 -0.83 -10.98
CA HIS A 72 0.55 -0.52 -12.36
C HIS A 72 1.48 -1.58 -12.93
N ARG A 73 2.54 -1.93 -12.22
CA ARG A 73 3.53 -2.94 -12.63
C ARG A 73 2.94 -4.33 -12.78
N ASN A 74 1.85 -4.62 -12.07
CA ASN A 74 1.13 -5.88 -12.15
C ASN A 74 -0.08 -5.83 -13.09
N GLY A 75 -0.27 -4.77 -13.88
CA GLY A 75 -1.38 -4.65 -14.84
C GLY A 75 -2.76 -4.59 -14.20
N ARG A 76 -2.85 -4.18 -12.93
CA ARG A 76 -4.11 -4.11 -12.16
C ARG A 76 -4.56 -2.69 -11.87
N LEU A 77 -3.81 -1.65 -12.24
CA LEU A 77 -4.19 -0.25 -11.97
C LEU A 77 -5.44 0.21 -12.74
N PHE A 78 -5.71 -0.39 -13.90
CA PHE A 78 -6.85 -0.05 -14.76
C PHE A 78 -7.75 -1.28 -14.98
N ASN A 79 -9.05 -1.03 -15.10
CA ASN A 79 -10.02 -2.04 -15.51
C ASN A 79 -10.01 -2.30 -17.02
N GLN A 80 -10.88 -3.20 -17.49
CA GLN A 80 -11.02 -3.55 -18.91
C GLN A 80 -11.43 -2.36 -19.81
N HIS A 81 -12.01 -1.31 -19.23
CA HIS A 81 -12.42 -0.09 -19.92
C HIS A 81 -11.36 1.01 -19.83
N ASN A 82 -10.14 0.69 -19.40
CA ASN A 82 -9.02 1.61 -19.21
C ASN A 82 -9.32 2.74 -18.20
N GLN A 83 -10.18 2.46 -17.22
CA GLN A 83 -10.48 3.37 -16.11
C GLN A 83 -9.69 2.96 -14.86
N PRO A 84 -9.17 3.91 -14.06
CA PRO A 84 -8.50 3.58 -12.81
C PRO A 84 -9.42 2.78 -11.90
N ILE A 85 -8.92 1.70 -11.30
CA ILE A 85 -9.66 0.88 -10.33
C ILE A 85 -10.00 1.67 -9.06
N ILE A 86 -9.19 2.70 -8.75
CA ILE A 86 -9.34 3.60 -7.63
C ILE A 86 -8.97 5.00 -8.11
N ASN A 87 -9.83 5.98 -7.86
CA ASN A 87 -9.56 7.38 -8.21
C ASN A 87 -8.78 8.09 -7.08
N ASP A 88 -8.27 9.29 -7.36
CA ASP A 88 -7.41 10.04 -6.44
C ASP A 88 -8.08 10.28 -5.07
N THR A 89 -9.35 10.67 -5.07
CA THR A 89 -10.12 10.88 -3.84
C THR A 89 -10.28 9.60 -3.04
N GLY A 90 -10.59 8.49 -3.71
CA GLY A 90 -10.74 7.17 -3.09
C GLY A 90 -9.41 6.66 -2.53
N LEU A 91 -8.30 6.87 -3.25
CA LEU A 91 -6.97 6.51 -2.78
C LEU A 91 -6.57 7.32 -1.55
N ALA A 92 -6.83 8.63 -1.56
CA ALA A 92 -6.57 9.49 -0.40
C ALA A 92 -7.40 9.06 0.81
N ALA A 93 -8.70 8.82 0.62
CA ALA A 93 -9.59 8.36 1.69
C ALA A 93 -9.18 6.99 2.24
N LEU A 94 -8.83 6.03 1.36
CA LEU A 94 -8.36 4.71 1.76
C LEU A 94 -7.05 4.78 2.53
N THR A 95 -6.11 5.60 2.07
CA THR A 95 -4.82 5.81 2.73
C THR A 95 -5.01 6.37 4.15
N LEU A 96 -5.89 7.35 4.31
CA LEU A 96 -6.22 7.91 5.64
C LEU A 96 -6.95 6.89 6.51
N LEU A 97 -7.95 6.18 5.97
CA LEU A 97 -8.68 5.15 6.70
C LEU A 97 -7.74 4.08 7.26
N VAL A 98 -6.82 3.57 6.44
CA VAL A 98 -5.85 2.57 6.86
C VAL A 98 -4.84 3.15 7.84
N ALA A 99 -4.35 4.38 7.62
CA ALA A 99 -3.40 4.99 8.54
C ALA A 99 -4.00 5.20 9.94
N GLU A 100 -5.21 5.72 10.02
CA GLU A 100 -5.86 6.12 11.29
C GLU A 100 -6.61 4.98 11.99
N SER A 101 -6.73 3.79 11.37
CA SER A 101 -7.48 2.67 11.96
C SER A 101 -6.86 2.05 13.22
N ASP A 102 -7.65 1.32 14.00
CA ASP A 102 -7.14 0.46 15.06
C ASP A 102 -6.43 -0.78 14.45
N PRO A 103 -5.21 -1.15 14.87
CA PRO A 103 -4.52 -2.37 14.40
C PRO A 103 -5.34 -3.66 14.50
N LYS A 104 -6.29 -3.75 15.45
CA LYS A 104 -7.23 -4.89 15.57
C LYS A 104 -8.15 -5.05 14.36
N GLN A 105 -8.33 -3.99 13.57
CA GLN A 105 -9.15 -3.97 12.36
C GLN A 105 -8.37 -4.41 11.10
N LYS A 106 -7.11 -4.85 11.25
CA LYS A 106 -6.25 -5.28 10.13
C LYS A 106 -6.99 -6.13 9.11
N ASP A 107 -7.58 -7.24 9.54
CA ASP A 107 -8.17 -8.22 8.63
C ASP A 107 -9.38 -7.65 7.88
N VAL A 108 -10.15 -6.78 8.53
CA VAL A 108 -11.29 -6.09 7.90
C VAL A 108 -10.79 -5.13 6.82
N LEU A 109 -9.72 -4.37 7.10
CA LEU A 109 -9.16 -3.42 6.15
C LEU A 109 -8.50 -4.11 4.97
N ILE A 110 -7.75 -5.18 5.20
CA ILE A 110 -7.18 -6.00 4.14
C ILE A 110 -8.29 -6.53 3.22
N LYS A 111 -9.36 -7.09 3.80
CA LYS A 111 -10.50 -7.58 3.02
C LYS A 111 -11.16 -6.45 2.23
N LEU A 112 -11.38 -5.27 2.84
CA LEU A 112 -11.95 -4.11 2.15
C LEU A 112 -11.11 -3.71 0.93
N ILE A 113 -9.79 -3.56 1.10
CA ILE A 113 -8.88 -3.21 0.00
C ILE A 113 -8.95 -4.27 -1.09
N MET A 114 -8.88 -5.55 -0.74
CA MET A 114 -8.97 -6.64 -1.71
C MET A 114 -10.30 -6.63 -2.49
N HIS A 115 -11.43 -6.37 -1.82
CA HIS A 115 -12.73 -6.27 -2.50
C HIS A 115 -12.79 -5.09 -3.45
N MET A 116 -12.23 -3.93 -3.08
CA MET A 116 -12.14 -2.77 -3.97
C MET A 116 -11.32 -3.06 -5.22
N LEU A 117 -10.29 -3.91 -5.12
CA LEU A 117 -9.44 -4.32 -6.25
C LEU A 117 -10.06 -5.42 -7.13
N GLN A 118 -10.95 -6.26 -6.57
CA GLN A 118 -11.64 -7.33 -7.31
C GLN A 118 -12.83 -6.83 -8.13
N ALA A 119 -13.47 -5.75 -7.69
CA ALA A 119 -14.64 -5.17 -8.36
C ALA A 119 -14.31 -4.38 -9.64
N ALA A 120 -13.10 -4.56 -10.19
CA ALA A 120 -12.56 -3.80 -11.32
C ALA A 120 -12.08 -4.69 -12.47
#